data_AF-A0A1B8NZP9-F1
#
_entry.id   AF-A0A1B8NZP9-F1
#
_cell.length_a   1.000
_cell.length_b   1.000
_cell.length_c   1.000
_cell.angle_alpha   90.00
_cell.angle_beta   90.00
_cell.angle_gamma   90.00
#
_symmetry.space_group_name_H-M   'P 1'
#
loop_
_entity.id
_entity.type
_entity.pdbx_description
1 polymer ?
#
loop_
_entity_poly.entity_id
_entity_poly.type
_entity_poly.pdbx_seq_one_letter_code
_entity_poly.pdbx_strand_id
1 'polypeptide(L)'
;MTGGYVWALLFFMGFFFANLTTAIAITEVGVTTYREERNTSRTKAVLAICGIIWLLGIPSAMNADILGYLDFVVGNWGLPLATFIIMIAIGWKFDAHRLRVLSLNRGADLYVPRVWELVIRYQIPAIMLGIMVYFLYTNLGQTPWKTVSGLVILTLMIPLCMWIMNRSSEAPHVATSTGGQSS
;
A
#
# COMPACT_ATOMS: atom_id res chain seq x y z
N MET A 1 -31.35 20.11 -15.67
CA MET A 1 -31.05 19.45 -16.97
C MET A 1 -32.15 18.43 -17.23
N THR A 2 -32.77 18.44 -18.41
CA THR A 2 -33.71 17.38 -18.81
C THR A 2 -33.00 16.03 -18.80
N GLY A 3 -33.59 15.01 -18.17
CA GLY A 3 -32.96 13.69 -18.03
C GLY A 3 -31.91 13.55 -16.93
N GLY A 4 -31.82 14.50 -15.97
CA GLY A 4 -30.82 14.49 -14.89
C GLY A 4 -30.75 13.18 -14.09
N TYR A 5 -31.88 12.51 -13.86
CA TYR A 5 -31.91 11.21 -13.17
C TYR A 5 -31.17 10.10 -13.93
N VAL A 6 -31.29 10.07 -15.27
CA VAL A 6 -30.60 9.08 -16.11
C VAL A 6 -29.09 9.30 -16.02
N TRP A 7 -28.65 10.55 -16.12
CA TRP A 7 -27.23 10.91 -15.98
C TRP A 7 -26.68 10.62 -14.59
N ALA A 8 -27.45 10.90 -13.53
CA ALA A 8 -27.06 10.55 -12.17
C ALA A 8 -26.91 9.03 -12.00
N LEU A 9 -27.86 8.24 -12.51
CA LEU A 9 -27.80 6.78 -12.43
C LEU A 9 -26.57 6.22 -13.17
N LEU A 10 -26.31 6.68 -14.40
CA LEU A 10 -25.13 6.26 -15.17
C LEU A 10 -23.83 6.65 -14.45
N PHE A 11 -23.76 7.86 -13.89
CA PHE A 11 -22.61 8.34 -13.15
C PHE A 11 -22.34 7.50 -11.89
N PHE A 12 -23.34 7.32 -11.03
CA PHE A 12 -23.17 6.56 -9.78
C PHE A 12 -22.91 5.08 -10.03
N MET A 13 -23.49 4.50 -11.08
CA MET A 13 -23.21 3.13 -11.46
C MET A 13 -21.77 2.97 -11.96
N GLY A 14 -21.29 3.88 -12.81
CA GLY A 14 -19.88 3.91 -13.22
C GLY A 14 -18.92 4.12 -12.05
N PHE A 15 -19.21 5.07 -11.18
CA PHE A 15 -18.44 5.36 -9.97
C PHE A 15 -18.39 4.15 -9.01
N PHE A 16 -19.51 3.44 -8.85
CA PHE A 16 -19.57 2.22 -8.04
C PHE A 16 -18.63 1.14 -8.56
N PHE A 17 -18.67 0.83 -9.86
CA PHE A 17 -17.77 -0.18 -10.44
C PHE A 17 -16.29 0.25 -10.39
N ALA A 18 -15.99 1.53 -10.61
CA ALA A 18 -14.64 2.07 -10.50
C ALA A 18 -14.07 1.92 -9.07
N ASN A 19 -14.87 2.25 -8.04
CA ASN A 19 -14.45 2.06 -6.66
C ASN A 19 -14.38 0.59 -6.25
N LEU A 20 -15.32 -0.23 -6.70
CA LEU A 20 -15.36 -1.66 -6.37
C LEU A 20 -14.10 -2.39 -6.88
N THR A 21 -13.71 -2.13 -8.13
CA THR A 21 -12.51 -2.73 -8.72
C THR A 21 -11.23 -2.28 -8.01
N THR A 22 -11.12 -1.00 -7.66
CA THR A 22 -10.00 -0.45 -6.89
C THR A 22 -9.92 -1.04 -5.48
N ALA A 23 -11.06 -1.15 -4.80
CA ALA A 23 -11.14 -1.73 -3.45
C ALA A 23 -10.68 -3.19 -3.43
N ILE A 24 -11.08 -3.99 -4.42
CA ILE A 24 -10.64 -5.39 -4.55
C ILE A 24 -9.12 -5.47 -4.75
N ALA A 25 -8.56 -4.66 -5.66
CA ALA A 25 -7.13 -4.67 -5.95
C ALA A 25 -6.26 -4.31 -4.74
N ILE A 26 -6.64 -3.27 -3.99
CA ILE A 26 -5.92 -2.85 -2.78
C ILE A 26 -6.06 -3.89 -1.66
N THR A 27 -7.25 -4.48 -1.50
CA THR A 27 -7.51 -5.49 -0.46
C THR A 27 -6.71 -6.77 -0.68
N GLU A 28 -6.53 -7.19 -1.94
CA GLU A 28 -5.78 -8.42 -2.27
C GLU A 28 -4.32 -8.34 -1.81
N VAL A 29 -3.70 -7.15 -1.83
CA VAL A 29 -2.34 -6.96 -1.28
C VAL A 29 -2.31 -7.30 0.21
N GLY A 30 -3.26 -6.78 1.00
CA GLY A 30 -3.34 -7.10 2.43
C GLY A 30 -3.65 -8.58 2.71
N VAL A 31 -4.54 -9.18 1.91
CA VAL A 31 -4.90 -10.60 2.03
C VAL A 31 -3.72 -11.52 1.72
N THR A 32 -2.98 -11.24 0.65
CA THR A 32 -1.81 -12.04 0.24
C THR A 32 -0.68 -11.92 1.25
N THR A 33 -0.34 -10.71 1.71
CA THR A 33 0.66 -10.51 2.77
C THR A 33 0.27 -11.25 4.04
N TYR A 34 -0.97 -11.10 4.52
CA TYR A 34 -1.42 -11.79 5.73
C TYR A 34 -1.38 -13.32 5.57
N ARG A 35 -1.77 -13.82 4.39
CA ARG A 35 -1.76 -15.25 4.09
C ARG A 35 -0.35 -15.83 4.11
N GLU A 36 0.61 -15.14 3.49
CA GLU A 36 2.01 -15.57 3.38
C GLU A 36 2.69 -15.55 4.76
N GLU A 37 2.51 -14.47 5.52
CA GLU A 37 3.11 -14.33 6.85
C GLU A 37 2.53 -15.31 7.88
N ARG A 38 1.21 -15.58 7.84
CA ARG A 38 0.54 -16.48 8.78
C ARG A 38 0.30 -17.90 8.26
N ASN A 39 0.76 -18.23 7.06
CA ASN A 39 0.55 -19.53 6.41
C ASN A 39 -0.90 -20.04 6.51
N THR A 40 -1.89 -19.15 6.36
CA THR A 40 -3.32 -19.48 6.58
C THR A 40 -4.05 -19.77 5.26
N SER A 41 -5.30 -20.25 5.34
CA SER A 41 -6.13 -20.46 4.15
C SER A 41 -6.68 -19.13 3.61
N ARG A 42 -6.86 -19.04 2.28
CA ARG A 42 -7.35 -17.81 1.60
C ARG A 42 -8.64 -17.29 2.23
N THR A 43 -9.61 -18.16 2.49
CA THR A 43 -10.91 -17.76 3.07
C THR A 43 -10.76 -17.08 4.43
N LYS A 44 -9.89 -17.61 5.30
CA LYS A 44 -9.64 -17.01 6.62
C LYS A 44 -8.94 -15.65 6.50
N ALA A 45 -7.97 -15.53 5.59
CA ALA A 45 -7.28 -14.27 5.33
C ALA A 45 -8.23 -13.18 4.82
N VAL A 46 -9.11 -13.52 3.86
CA VAL A 46 -10.11 -12.59 3.32
C VAL A 46 -11.06 -12.12 4.41
N LEU A 47 -11.64 -13.03 5.20
CA LEU A 47 -12.56 -12.66 6.28
C LEU A 47 -11.89 -11.79 7.34
N ALA A 48 -10.64 -12.08 7.70
CA ALA A 48 -9.89 -11.28 8.65
C ALA A 48 -9.64 -9.85 8.14
N ILE A 49 -9.09 -9.71 6.93
CA ILE A 49 -8.75 -8.40 6.36
C ILE A 49 -10.01 -7.59 6.05
N CYS A 50 -11.01 -8.17 5.40
CA CYS A 50 -12.28 -7.48 5.15
C CYS A 50 -12.99 -7.09 6.45
N GLY A 51 -12.94 -7.94 7.48
CA GLY A 51 -13.47 -7.63 8.80
C GLY A 51 -12.78 -6.43 9.45
N ILE A 52 -11.45 -6.37 9.39
CA ILE A 52 -10.67 -5.23 9.89
C ILE A 52 -11.02 -3.94 9.13
N ILE A 53 -11.03 -3.99 7.79
CA ILE A 53 -11.37 -2.85 6.94
C ILE A 53 -12.79 -2.35 7.27
N TRP A 54 -13.75 -3.26 7.41
CA TRP A 54 -15.12 -2.90 7.75
C TRP A 54 -15.22 -2.22 9.13
N LEU A 55 -14.55 -2.77 10.15
CA LEU A 55 -14.52 -2.17 11.50
C LEU A 55 -13.89 -0.78 11.51
N LEU A 56 -12.79 -0.57 10.78
CA LEU A 56 -12.16 0.74 10.63
C LEU A 56 -13.01 1.72 9.80
N GLY A 57 -13.87 1.19 8.92
CA GLY A 57 -14.81 1.96 8.12
C GLY A 57 -15.96 2.57 8.93
N ILE A 58 -16.40 1.92 10.02
CA ILE A 58 -17.51 2.39 10.87
C ILE A 58 -17.29 3.82 11.40
N PRO A 59 -16.20 4.14 12.12
CA PRO A 59 -16.00 5.50 12.63
C PRO A 59 -15.85 6.53 11.50
N SER A 60 -15.28 6.12 10.36
CA SER A 60 -15.13 6.97 9.17
C SER A 60 -16.48 7.30 8.52
N ALA A 61 -17.44 6.37 8.54
CA ALA A 61 -18.78 6.58 8.03
C ALA A 61 -19.64 7.45 8.95
N MET A 62 -19.34 7.47 10.25
CA MET A 62 -20.08 8.26 11.24
C MET A 62 -19.60 9.71 11.33
N ASN A 63 -18.32 9.98 11.06
CA ASN A 63 -17.75 11.32 11.18
C ASN A 63 -16.78 11.65 10.05
N ALA A 64 -17.13 12.66 9.25
CA ALA A 64 -16.33 13.15 8.14
C ALA A 64 -14.96 13.72 8.57
N ASP A 65 -14.84 14.25 9.79
CA ASP A 65 -13.55 14.73 10.33
C ASP A 65 -12.59 13.56 10.58
N ILE A 66 -13.11 12.40 11.02
CA ILE A 66 -12.32 11.18 11.21
C ILE A 66 -11.85 10.67 9.85
N LEU A 67 -12.75 10.59 8.87
CA LEU A 67 -12.40 10.21 7.51
C LEU A 67 -11.33 11.14 6.92
N GLY A 68 -11.52 12.46 7.05
CA GLY A 68 -10.55 13.46 6.58
C GLY A 68 -9.21 13.38 7.29
N TYR A 69 -9.20 13.06 8.59
CA TYR A 69 -7.94 12.84 9.32
C TYR A 69 -7.23 11.57 8.83
N LEU A 70 -7.94 10.45 8.67
CA LEU A 70 -7.34 9.21 8.18
C LEU A 70 -6.80 9.36 6.75
N ASP A 71 -7.52 10.07 5.89
CA ASP A 71 -7.05 10.40 4.53
C ASP A 71 -5.83 11.32 4.56
N PHE A 72 -5.80 12.31 5.45
CA PHE A 72 -4.63 13.15 5.66
C PHE A 72 -3.40 12.34 6.08
N VAL A 73 -3.56 11.41 7.02
CA VAL A 73 -2.46 10.58 7.52
C VAL A 73 -2.04 9.54 6.48
N VAL A 74 -2.95 8.70 6.01
CA VAL A 74 -2.58 7.55 5.14
C VAL A 74 -2.48 7.97 3.68
N GLY A 75 -3.45 8.72 3.17
CA GLY A 75 -3.50 9.13 1.77
C GLY A 75 -2.42 10.15 1.41
N ASN A 76 -2.40 11.29 2.11
CA ASN A 76 -1.51 12.39 1.75
C ASN A 76 -0.06 12.21 2.21
N TRP A 77 0.17 11.52 3.33
CA TRP A 77 1.52 11.29 3.85
C TRP A 77 2.00 9.84 3.66
N GLY A 78 1.14 8.86 3.98
CA GLY A 78 1.50 7.44 3.93
C GLY A 78 1.83 6.95 2.52
N LEU A 79 0.99 7.25 1.51
CA LEU A 79 1.20 6.78 0.14
C LEU A 79 2.48 7.36 -0.52
N PRO A 80 2.78 8.67 -0.44
CA PRO A 80 4.04 9.20 -0.97
C PRO A 80 5.26 8.65 -0.24
N LEU A 81 5.21 8.52 1.10
CA LEU A 81 6.30 7.96 1.89
C LEU A 81 6.57 6.50 1.53
N ALA A 82 5.53 5.67 1.44
CA ALA A 82 5.65 4.27 1.04
C ALA A 82 6.26 4.16 -0.37
N THR A 83 5.78 4.98 -1.31
CA THR A 83 6.31 5.02 -2.67
C THR A 83 7.78 5.44 -2.69
N PHE A 84 8.16 6.45 -1.92
CA PHE A 84 9.54 6.91 -1.80
C PHE A 84 10.46 5.81 -1.27
N ILE A 85 10.06 5.11 -0.19
CA ILE A 85 10.85 4.01 0.40
C ILE A 85 11.00 2.86 -0.61
N ILE A 86 9.92 2.46 -1.27
CA ILE A 86 9.94 1.39 -2.28
C ILE A 86 10.88 1.76 -3.44
N MET A 87 10.79 2.99 -3.94
CA MET A 87 11.63 3.46 -5.05
C MET A 87 13.11 3.55 -4.64
N ILE A 88 13.42 3.93 -3.40
CA ILE A 88 14.79 3.89 -2.89
C ILE A 88 15.31 2.45 -2.81
N ALA A 89 14.50 1.54 -2.29
CA ALA A 89 14.87 0.14 -2.21
C ALA A 89 15.15 -0.45 -3.61
N ILE A 90 14.25 -0.22 -4.57
CA ILE A 90 14.39 -0.70 -5.95
C ILE A 90 15.60 -0.03 -6.64
N GLY A 91 15.73 1.29 -6.52
CA GLY A 91 16.73 2.08 -7.23
C GLY A 91 18.16 1.81 -6.80
N TRP A 92 18.40 1.67 -5.49
CA TRP A 92 19.77 1.57 -4.94
C TRP A 92 20.06 0.25 -4.24
N LYS A 93 19.12 -0.33 -3.48
CA LYS A 93 19.38 -1.58 -2.72
C LYS A 93 19.35 -2.81 -3.62
N PHE A 94 18.38 -2.90 -4.51
CA PHE A 94 18.24 -4.02 -5.45
C PHE A 94 18.94 -3.81 -6.80
N ASP A 95 19.51 -2.62 -7.01
CA ASP A 95 20.12 -2.15 -8.26
C ASP A 95 19.14 -2.21 -9.45
N ALA A 96 18.62 -1.04 -9.83
CA ALA A 96 17.67 -0.91 -10.95
C ALA A 96 18.21 -1.48 -12.27
N HIS A 97 19.53 -1.45 -12.48
CA HIS A 97 20.15 -2.03 -13.67
C HIS A 97 19.99 -3.55 -13.69
N ARG A 98 20.26 -4.19 -12.54
CA ARG A 98 20.12 -5.64 -12.38
C ARG A 98 18.67 -6.07 -12.58
N LEU A 99 17.72 -5.38 -11.97
CA LEU A 99 16.28 -5.64 -12.15
C LEU A 99 15.85 -5.53 -13.62
N ARG A 100 16.31 -4.50 -14.34
CA ARG A 100 15.97 -4.32 -15.75
C ARG A 100 16.48 -5.47 -16.62
N VAL A 101 17.74 -5.88 -16.42
CA VAL A 101 18.37 -6.90 -17.28
C VAL A 101 17.95 -8.31 -16.91
N LEU A 102 17.86 -8.64 -15.62
CA LEU A 102 17.62 -10.00 -15.15
C LEU A 102 16.13 -10.37 -15.06
N SER A 103 15.26 -9.40 -14.84
CA SER A 103 13.83 -9.63 -14.59
C SER A 103 12.96 -9.02 -15.68
N LEU A 104 13.13 -7.74 -16.01
CA LEU A 104 12.22 -7.06 -16.94
C LEU A 104 12.47 -7.42 -18.41
N ASN A 105 13.72 -7.50 -18.83
CA ASN A 105 14.07 -7.81 -20.22
C ASN A 105 14.23 -9.31 -20.50
N ARG A 106 14.13 -10.15 -19.46
CA ARG A 106 14.22 -11.60 -19.60
C ARG A 106 12.86 -12.16 -20.02
N GLY A 107 12.68 -12.37 -21.32
CA GLY A 107 11.45 -12.92 -21.89
C GLY A 107 10.38 -11.88 -22.20
N ALA A 108 10.74 -10.60 -22.29
CA ALA A 108 9.82 -9.54 -22.70
C ALA A 108 9.82 -9.35 -24.22
N ASP A 109 8.62 -9.21 -24.80
CA ASP A 109 8.42 -8.84 -26.21
C ASP A 109 8.88 -7.41 -26.51
N LEU A 110 8.95 -6.55 -25.49
CA LEU A 110 9.40 -5.16 -25.60
C LEU A 110 10.52 -4.86 -24.62
N TYR A 111 11.61 -4.30 -25.14
CA TYR A 111 12.81 -4.03 -24.36
C TYR A 111 12.70 -2.72 -23.58
N VAL A 112 12.97 -2.76 -22.28
CA VAL A 112 12.97 -1.57 -21.43
C VAL A 112 14.25 -0.77 -21.65
N PRO A 113 14.16 0.52 -22.03
CA PRO A 113 15.31 1.36 -22.31
C PRO A 113 16.06 1.76 -21.04
N ARG A 114 17.33 2.16 -21.18
CA ARG A 114 18.18 2.60 -20.05
C ARG A 114 17.63 3.84 -19.33
N VAL A 115 16.80 4.65 -19.99
CA VAL A 115 16.12 5.81 -19.39
C VAL A 115 15.24 5.39 -18.21
N TRP A 116 14.69 4.17 -18.21
CA TRP A 116 13.90 3.65 -17.10
C TRP A 116 14.68 3.59 -15.79
N GLU A 117 15.98 3.25 -15.84
CA GLU A 117 16.85 3.23 -14.66
C GLU A 117 16.99 4.63 -14.07
N LEU A 118 17.14 5.66 -14.92
CA LEU A 118 17.21 7.06 -14.49
C LEU A 118 15.89 7.52 -13.86
N VAL A 119 14.76 7.12 -14.44
CA VAL A 119 13.43 7.47 -13.94
C VAL A 119 13.19 6.89 -12.55
N ILE A 120 13.46 5.60 -12.38
CA ILE A 120 13.25 4.88 -11.10
C ILE A 120 14.22 5.37 -10.02
N ARG A 121 15.48 5.59 -10.38
CA ARG A 121 16.52 5.98 -9.43
C ARG A 121 16.50 7.47 -9.09
N TYR A 122 16.07 8.35 -9.99
CA TYR A 122 16.18 9.79 -9.74
C TYR A 122 14.86 10.52 -9.91
N GLN A 123 14.16 10.34 -11.03
CA GLN A 123 12.97 11.15 -11.32
C GLN A 123 11.84 10.92 -10.31
N ILE A 124 11.46 9.67 -10.07
CA ILE A 124 10.33 9.35 -9.19
C ILE A 124 10.65 9.70 -7.73
N PRO A 125 11.81 9.31 -7.16
CA PRO A 125 12.18 9.74 -5.80
C PRO A 125 12.22 11.25 -5.64
N ALA A 126 12.74 11.99 -6.64
CA ALA A 126 12.81 13.45 -6.59
C ALA A 126 11.42 14.10 -6.58
N ILE A 127 10.50 13.63 -7.43
CA ILE A 127 9.11 14.12 -7.45
C ILE A 127 8.42 13.82 -6.11
N MET A 128 8.56 12.60 -5.59
CA MET A 128 7.95 12.20 -4.31
C MET A 128 8.48 13.05 -3.15
N LEU A 129 9.79 13.27 -3.11
CA LEU A 129 10.42 14.14 -2.11
C LEU A 129 9.91 15.59 -2.25
N GLY A 130 9.80 16.10 -3.48
CA GLY A 130 9.26 17.44 -3.75
C GLY A 130 7.83 17.61 -3.26
N ILE A 131 6.95 16.65 -3.55
CA ILE A 131 5.56 16.65 -3.09
C ILE A 131 5.51 16.61 -1.55
N MET A 132 6.31 15.76 -0.91
CA MET A 132 6.36 15.67 0.55
C MET A 132 6.86 16.96 1.21
N VAL A 133 7.90 17.59 0.66
CA VAL A 133 8.44 18.87 1.18
C VAL A 133 7.42 20.00 0.99
N TYR A 134 6.77 20.06 -0.18
CA TYR A 134 5.73 21.04 -0.44
C TYR A 134 4.57 20.86 0.54
N PHE A 135 4.11 19.62 0.73
CA PHE A 135 3.04 19.29 1.66
C PHE A 135 3.42 19.61 3.11
N LEU A 136 4.68 19.35 3.51
CA LEU A 136 5.18 19.75 4.82
C LEU A 136 5.09 21.26 5.01
N TYR A 137 5.58 22.02 4.03
CA TYR A 137 5.62 23.48 4.07
C TYR A 137 4.21 24.09 4.16
N THR A 138 3.26 23.62 3.33
CA THR A 138 1.89 24.15 3.33
C THR A 138 1.15 23.85 4.62
N ASN A 139 1.32 22.64 5.18
CA ASN A 139 0.55 22.21 6.34
C ASN A 139 1.14 22.71 7.67
N LEU A 140 2.46 22.95 7.74
CA LEU A 140 3.09 23.61 8.89
C LEU A 140 2.55 25.02 9.13
N GLY A 141 2.24 25.77 8.07
CA GLY A 141 1.73 27.14 8.17
C GLY A 141 0.25 27.24 8.58
N GLN A 142 -0.58 26.27 8.19
CA GLN A 142 -2.04 26.32 8.40
C GLN A 142 -2.52 25.45 9.57
N THR A 143 -1.98 24.24 9.73
CA THR A 143 -2.43 23.27 10.76
C THR A 143 -1.25 22.46 11.34
N PRO A 144 -0.38 23.10 12.12
CA PRO A 144 0.84 22.46 12.63
C PRO A 144 0.53 21.22 13.48
N TRP A 145 -0.50 21.28 14.34
CA TRP A 145 -0.85 20.17 15.23
C TRP A 145 -1.33 18.91 14.49
N LYS A 146 -2.13 19.06 13.41
CA LYS A 146 -2.59 17.94 12.59
C LYS A 146 -1.45 17.28 11.81
N THR A 147 -0.49 18.10 11.37
CA THR A 147 0.70 17.62 10.63
C THR A 147 1.63 16.83 11.53
N VAL A 148 1.93 17.35 12.72
CA VAL A 148 2.77 16.67 13.69
C VAL A 148 2.12 15.37 14.15
N SER A 149 0.82 15.37 14.47
CA SER A 149 0.13 14.15 14.88
C SER A 149 0.11 13.11 13.77
N GLY A 150 -0.14 13.51 12.52
CA GLY A 150 -0.16 12.58 11.39
C GLY A 150 1.21 11.94 11.10
N LEU A 151 2.27 12.75 11.12
CA LEU A 151 3.63 12.26 10.90
C LEU A 151 4.09 11.32 12.02
N VAL A 152 3.77 11.66 13.28
CA VAL A 152 4.07 10.81 14.45
C VAL A 152 3.32 9.48 14.35
N ILE A 153 2.04 9.48 13.98
CA ILE A 153 1.28 8.24 13.81
C ILE A 153 1.89 7.35 12.74
N LEU A 154 2.23 7.88 11.57
CA LEU A 154 2.83 7.10 10.49
C LEU A 154 4.18 6.50 10.87
N THR A 155 5.04 7.32 11.47
CA THR A 155 6.37 6.90 11.89
C THR A 155 6.33 5.85 13.00
N LEU A 156 5.33 5.89 13.88
CA LEU A 156 5.09 4.85 14.90
C LEU A 156 4.39 3.60 14.36
N MET A 157 3.59 3.74 13.30
CA MET A 157 2.89 2.61 12.69
C MET A 157 3.86 1.60 12.06
N ILE A 158 4.94 2.09 11.43
CA ILE A 158 5.96 1.23 10.80
C ILE A 158 6.64 0.28 11.82
N PRO A 159 7.25 0.74 12.93
CA PRO A 159 7.85 -0.14 13.93
C PRO A 159 6.81 -0.99 14.67
N LEU A 160 5.58 -0.48 14.85
CA LEU A 160 4.47 -1.28 15.38
C LEU A 160 4.16 -2.47 14.46
N CYS A 161 4.07 -2.26 13.15
CA CYS A 161 3.88 -3.32 12.18
C CYS A 161 5.03 -4.33 12.23
N MET A 162 6.29 -3.87 12.24
CA MET A 162 7.45 -4.78 12.35
C MET A 162 7.43 -5.58 13.66
N TRP A 163 7.01 -4.97 14.76
CA TRP A 163 6.91 -5.64 16.05
C TRP A 163 5.79 -6.68 16.10
N ILE A 164 4.62 -6.39 15.52
CA ILE A 164 3.53 -7.36 15.37
C ILE A 164 4.00 -8.56 14.54
N MET A 165 4.71 -8.31 13.45
CA MET A 165 5.26 -9.35 12.58
C MET A 165 6.31 -10.19 13.33
N ASN A 166 7.25 -9.56 14.04
CA ASN A 166 8.27 -10.27 14.80
C ASN A 166 7.67 -11.18 15.88
N ARG A 167 6.63 -10.71 16.59
CA ARG A 167 5.90 -11.54 17.57
C ARG A 167 5.15 -12.72 16.95
N SER A 168 4.82 -12.64 15.66
CA SER A 168 4.17 -13.74 14.95
C SER A 168 5.14 -14.81 14.42
N SER A 169 6.42 -14.47 14.23
CA SER A 169 7.47 -15.40 13.79
C SER A 169 7.95 -16.36 14.88
N GLU A 170 7.60 -16.13 16.15
CA GLU A 170 7.95 -17.02 17.28
C GLU A 170 7.04 -18.26 17.39
N ALA A 171 6.03 -18.43 16.52
CA ALA A 171 5.22 -19.64 16.51
C ALA A 171 6.07 -20.82 15.97
N PRO A 172 6.30 -21.90 16.74
CA PRO A 172 7.25 -22.93 16.37
C PRO A 172 6.86 -23.61 15.05
N HIS A 173 7.78 -23.60 14.09
CA HIS A 173 7.74 -24.48 12.94
C HIS A 173 7.68 -25.93 13.45
N VAL A 174 6.51 -26.54 13.36
CA VAL A 174 6.36 -27.98 13.56
C VAL A 174 7.10 -28.65 12.40
N ALA A 175 8.37 -28.99 12.64
CA ALA A 175 9.17 -29.80 11.75
C ALA A 175 8.44 -31.12 11.54
N THR A 176 7.84 -31.30 10.37
CA THR A 176 7.40 -32.62 9.93
C THR A 176 8.56 -33.21 9.13
N SER A 177 9.57 -33.73 9.85
CA SER A 177 10.62 -34.55 9.26
C SER A 177 10.18 -36.02 9.24
N THR A 178 10.19 -36.57 8.02
CA THR A 178 10.62 -37.92 7.64
C THR A 178 9.80 -39.17 8.01
N GLY A 179 9.39 -39.86 6.95
CA GLY A 179 9.26 -41.31 6.83
C GLY A 179 8.61 -41.63 5.48
N GLY A 180 9.18 -42.34 4.51
CA GLY A 180 10.46 -43.02 4.35
C GLY A 180 10.37 -43.66 2.96
N GLN A 181 11.28 -43.31 2.05
CA GLN A 181 11.49 -44.07 0.82
C GLN A 181 12.35 -45.28 1.19
N SER A 182 11.83 -46.49 0.99
CA SER A 182 12.62 -47.72 0.89
C SER A 182 12.25 -48.42 -0.41
N SER A 183 13.19 -48.38 -1.37
CA SER A 183 13.34 -49.39 -2.42
C SER A 183 13.87 -50.70 -1.83
#